data_AF-A0A4Q7EB89-F1
#
_entry.id   AF-A0A4Q7EB89-F1
#
_cell.length_a   1.000
_cell.length_b   1.000
_cell.length_c   1.000
_cell.angle_alpha   90.00
_cell.angle_beta   90.00
_cell.angle_gamma   90.00
#
_symmetry.space_group_name_H-M   'P 1'
#
loop_
_entity.id
_entity.type
_entity.pdbx_description
1 polymer ?
#
loop_
_entity_poly.entity_id
_entity_poly.type
_entity_poly.pdbx_seq_one_letter_code
_entity_poly.pdbx_strand_id
1 'polypeptide(L)'
;MQAKFDSITALTDEFAAQHLNDEYATLMHQATAALCRKRPSPLNSGRDRSWACGISHAIGMVNFLFDPSQSPHVSATDLYAWFGVSNSTGQGKSKQVRDILDMGQLDPEWCLPSLLGDNPLAWMISVNGMILDARSAPPEVQEQLAAAGIIPYVPETIGDTVTSAPPRPKLPKRVIERSGEALYILEVDLVDGPITESFAQTNPRVMRIVLIKGEQSLQDLHQILFEAFDREEAHMYEFAVGGTGPDDPDCQRYGLTASGLEYDGDVAQTTINDLNLEEGEIFGYTFDFGDNWWHVLEVKNVRKKAPKGQEYPKITSREGQSPPQYADFD
;
A
#
# COMPACT_ATOMS: atom_id res chain seq x y z
N MET A 1 -19.46 23.02 -17.73
CA MET A 1 -19.25 21.70 -17.09
C MET A 1 -19.65 20.54 -17.97
N GLN A 2 -20.86 20.50 -18.56
CA GLN A 2 -21.29 19.36 -19.40
C GLN A 2 -20.26 18.95 -20.47
N ALA A 3 -19.78 19.89 -21.31
CA ALA A 3 -18.78 19.58 -22.33
C ALA A 3 -17.45 19.03 -21.77
N LYS A 4 -17.05 19.45 -20.55
CA LYS A 4 -15.86 18.95 -19.87
C LYS A 4 -16.07 17.52 -19.37
N PHE A 5 -17.24 17.28 -18.77
CA PHE A 5 -17.66 15.96 -18.35
C PHE A 5 -17.65 14.99 -19.54
N ASP A 6 -18.41 15.30 -20.60
CA ASP A 6 -18.53 14.44 -21.79
C ASP A 6 -17.16 14.15 -22.43
N SER A 7 -16.26 15.14 -22.49
CA SER A 7 -14.93 14.96 -23.06
C SER A 7 -14.03 14.07 -22.20
N ILE A 8 -14.09 14.18 -20.87
CA ILE A 8 -13.26 13.38 -19.97
C ILE A 8 -13.79 11.95 -19.92
N THR A 9 -15.11 11.80 -19.81
CA THR A 9 -15.74 10.47 -19.72
C THR A 9 -15.53 9.68 -21.01
N ALA A 10 -15.63 10.31 -22.18
CA ALA A 10 -15.30 9.65 -23.45
C ALA A 10 -13.87 9.08 -23.48
N LEU A 11 -12.89 9.78 -22.89
CA LEU A 11 -11.50 9.32 -22.80
C LEU A 11 -11.35 8.17 -21.80
N THR A 12 -12.01 8.24 -20.64
CA THR A 12 -11.95 7.17 -19.64
C THR A 12 -12.70 5.92 -20.07
N ASP A 13 -13.82 6.07 -20.79
CA ASP A 13 -14.61 4.98 -21.33
C ASP A 13 -13.83 4.24 -22.43
N GLU A 14 -13.15 4.98 -23.31
CA GLU A 14 -12.27 4.41 -24.33
C GLU A 14 -11.14 3.59 -23.69
N PHE A 15 -10.49 4.15 -22.66
CA PHE A 15 -9.43 3.47 -21.92
C PHE A 15 -9.95 2.20 -21.22
N ALA A 16 -11.07 2.30 -20.50
CA ALA A 16 -11.64 1.17 -19.78
C ALA A 16 -12.10 0.04 -20.73
N ALA A 17 -12.70 0.38 -21.87
CA ALA A 17 -13.11 -0.59 -22.87
C ALA A 17 -11.93 -1.33 -23.52
N GLN A 18 -10.78 -0.67 -23.68
CA GLN A 18 -9.60 -1.27 -24.32
C GLN A 18 -8.75 -2.07 -23.35
N HIS A 19 -8.66 -1.66 -22.08
CA HIS A 19 -7.65 -2.16 -21.15
C HIS A 19 -8.20 -2.70 -19.83
N LEU A 20 -9.45 -2.41 -19.49
CA LEU A 20 -10.06 -2.76 -18.20
C LEU A 20 -11.44 -3.43 -18.40
N ASN A 21 -12.48 -2.93 -17.70
CA ASN A 21 -13.84 -3.44 -17.73
C ASN A 21 -14.87 -2.33 -17.42
N ASP A 22 -16.15 -2.68 -17.46
CA ASP A 22 -17.27 -1.75 -17.26
C ASP A 22 -17.37 -1.17 -15.85
N GLU A 23 -16.86 -1.88 -14.82
CA GLU A 23 -16.86 -1.38 -13.44
C GLU A 23 -15.91 -0.21 -13.28
N TYR A 24 -14.71 -0.30 -13.86
CA TYR A 24 -13.77 0.81 -13.93
C TYR A 24 -14.34 2.01 -14.68
N ALA A 25 -14.97 1.79 -15.84
CA ALA A 25 -15.62 2.86 -16.60
C ALA A 25 -16.66 3.60 -15.74
N THR A 26 -17.49 2.83 -15.02
CA THR A 26 -18.52 3.37 -14.14
C THR A 26 -17.93 4.22 -13.02
N LEU A 27 -16.89 3.74 -12.32
CA LEU A 27 -16.24 4.49 -11.25
C LEU A 27 -15.54 5.76 -11.76
N MET A 28 -14.87 5.68 -12.91
CA MET A 28 -14.24 6.86 -13.52
C MET A 28 -15.28 7.91 -13.91
N HIS A 29 -16.44 7.48 -14.42
CA HIS A 29 -17.57 8.35 -14.72
C HIS A 29 -18.12 9.03 -13.45
N GLN A 30 -18.28 8.27 -12.36
CA GLN A 30 -18.72 8.79 -11.06
C GLN A 30 -17.71 9.78 -10.47
N ALA A 31 -16.41 9.50 -10.53
CA ALA A 31 -15.34 10.38 -10.08
C ALA A 31 -15.35 11.69 -10.88
N THR A 32 -15.48 11.60 -12.20
CA THR A 32 -15.62 12.78 -13.06
C THR A 32 -16.84 13.62 -12.68
N ALA A 33 -17.98 12.98 -12.40
CA ALA A 33 -19.20 13.67 -11.96
C ALA A 33 -19.00 14.36 -10.60
N ALA A 34 -18.32 13.70 -9.65
CA ALA A 34 -18.01 14.25 -8.34
C ALA A 34 -17.13 15.50 -8.44
N LEU A 35 -16.07 15.45 -9.27
CA LEU A 35 -15.21 16.61 -9.56
C LEU A 35 -15.98 17.74 -10.25
N CYS A 36 -16.92 17.43 -11.14
CA CYS A 36 -17.80 18.42 -11.76
C CYS A 36 -18.68 19.17 -10.74
N ARG A 37 -19.08 18.52 -9.64
CA ARG A 37 -19.95 19.09 -8.60
C ARG A 37 -19.22 20.02 -7.62
N LYS A 38 -17.89 19.94 -7.51
CA LYS A 38 -17.08 20.83 -6.66
C LYS A 38 -17.19 22.29 -7.13
N ARG A 39 -17.06 23.25 -6.20
CA ARG A 39 -17.22 24.68 -6.47
C ARG A 39 -16.03 25.50 -5.94
N PRO A 40 -15.20 26.13 -6.81
CA PRO A 40 -15.18 25.94 -8.27
C PRO A 40 -14.76 24.52 -8.64
N SER A 41 -15.22 24.02 -9.81
CA SER A 41 -14.80 22.69 -10.26
C SER A 41 -13.32 22.73 -10.68
N PRO A 42 -12.49 21.77 -10.23
CA PRO A 42 -11.08 21.71 -10.61
C PRO A 42 -10.88 21.43 -12.10
N LEU A 43 -11.88 20.83 -12.77
CA LEU A 43 -11.85 20.51 -14.20
C LEU A 43 -11.94 21.75 -15.10
N ASN A 44 -12.16 22.94 -14.53
CA ASN A 44 -12.11 24.20 -15.27
C ASN A 44 -10.69 24.56 -15.73
N SER A 45 -9.66 24.03 -15.07
CA SER A 45 -8.26 24.25 -15.44
C SER A 45 -7.59 22.93 -15.83
N GLY A 46 -6.60 23.00 -16.73
CA GLY A 46 -5.89 21.83 -17.23
C GLY A 46 -6.52 21.18 -18.48
N ARG A 47 -5.81 20.21 -19.05
CA ARG A 47 -6.23 19.46 -20.25
C ARG A 47 -7.11 18.28 -19.85
N ASP A 48 -8.09 17.96 -20.69
CA ASP A 48 -9.05 16.88 -20.42
C ASP A 48 -8.39 15.51 -20.37
N ARG A 49 -7.40 15.25 -21.24
CA ARG A 49 -6.55 14.04 -21.19
C ARG A 49 -5.78 13.89 -19.88
N SER A 50 -5.27 14.98 -19.31
CA SER A 50 -4.55 14.93 -18.03
C SER A 50 -5.49 14.60 -16.87
N TRP A 51 -6.73 15.12 -16.90
CA TRP A 51 -7.74 14.77 -15.91
C TRP A 51 -8.23 13.33 -16.06
N ALA A 52 -8.53 12.88 -17.28
CA ALA A 52 -8.92 11.50 -17.56
C ALA A 52 -7.84 10.53 -17.05
N CYS A 53 -6.57 10.79 -17.40
CA CYS A 53 -5.42 10.03 -16.91
C CYS A 53 -5.33 9.98 -15.38
N GLY A 54 -5.43 11.14 -14.71
CA GLY A 54 -5.37 11.20 -13.24
C GLY A 54 -6.54 10.49 -12.55
N ILE A 55 -7.76 10.58 -13.12
CA ILE A 55 -8.95 9.87 -12.62
C ILE A 55 -8.78 8.36 -12.78
N SER A 56 -8.38 7.90 -13.97
CA SER A 56 -8.13 6.48 -14.23
C SER A 56 -7.06 5.92 -13.29
N HIS A 57 -5.99 6.67 -13.06
CA HIS A 57 -4.96 6.26 -12.12
C HIS A 57 -5.45 6.23 -10.66
N ALA A 58 -6.23 7.24 -10.24
CA ALA A 58 -6.76 7.29 -8.87
C ALA A 58 -7.67 6.10 -8.58
N ILE A 59 -8.62 5.79 -9.47
CA ILE A 59 -9.48 4.61 -9.35
C ILE A 59 -8.66 3.32 -9.43
N GLY A 60 -7.65 3.27 -10.31
CA GLY A 60 -6.70 2.16 -10.38
C GLY A 60 -6.01 1.88 -9.06
N MET A 61 -5.51 2.92 -8.38
CA MET A 61 -4.82 2.81 -7.09
C MET A 61 -5.74 2.23 -6.00
N VAL A 62 -6.96 2.74 -5.88
CA VAL A 62 -7.94 2.25 -4.89
C VAL A 62 -8.17 0.74 -5.04
N ASN A 63 -8.11 0.25 -6.28
CA ASN A 63 -8.47 -1.11 -6.67
C ASN A 63 -7.25 -1.95 -7.12
N PHE A 64 -6.05 -1.62 -6.66
CA PHE A 64 -4.81 -2.40 -6.88
C PHE A 64 -4.49 -2.70 -8.35
N LEU A 65 -4.90 -1.84 -9.29
CA LEU A 65 -4.71 -2.06 -10.72
C LEU A 65 -3.23 -2.22 -11.13
N PHE A 66 -2.33 -1.62 -10.35
CA PHE A 66 -0.89 -1.62 -10.62
C PHE A 66 -0.16 -2.82 -10.02
N ASP A 67 -0.86 -3.70 -9.30
CA ASP A 67 -0.29 -4.92 -8.73
C ASP A 67 -0.33 -6.04 -9.80
N PRO A 68 0.82 -6.64 -10.18
CA PRO A 68 0.88 -7.72 -11.18
C PRO A 68 0.11 -9.00 -10.82
N SER A 69 -0.24 -9.18 -9.54
CA SER A 69 -1.05 -10.30 -9.07
C SER A 69 -2.55 -10.14 -9.37
N GLN A 70 -2.99 -8.92 -9.73
CA GLN A 70 -4.39 -8.61 -9.98
C GLN A 70 -4.77 -8.85 -11.45
N SER A 71 -6.08 -9.04 -11.69
CA SER A 71 -6.65 -9.12 -13.03
C SER A 71 -7.91 -8.26 -13.11
N PRO A 72 -7.94 -7.20 -13.93
CA PRO A 72 -6.90 -6.74 -14.85
C PRO A 72 -5.68 -6.13 -14.11
N HIS A 73 -4.50 -6.24 -14.74
CA HIS A 73 -3.28 -5.51 -14.33
C HIS A 73 -2.84 -4.58 -15.46
N VAL A 74 -2.49 -3.35 -15.09
CA VAL A 74 -1.93 -2.33 -15.98
C VAL A 74 -0.82 -1.61 -15.22
N SER A 75 0.35 -1.40 -15.84
CA SER A 75 1.39 -0.56 -15.22
C SER A 75 0.99 0.92 -15.27
N ALA A 76 1.39 1.71 -14.26
CA ALA A 76 1.12 3.14 -14.24
C ALA A 76 1.74 3.85 -15.46
N THR A 77 2.94 3.42 -15.89
CA THR A 77 3.62 3.95 -17.07
C THR A 77 2.83 3.72 -18.36
N ASP A 78 2.29 2.51 -18.57
CA ASP A 78 1.47 2.21 -19.74
C ASP A 78 0.16 3.02 -19.72
N LEU A 79 -0.48 3.14 -18.55
CA LEU A 79 -1.65 3.97 -18.36
C LEU A 79 -1.39 5.40 -18.85
N TYR A 80 -0.31 6.03 -18.38
CA TYR A 80 0.01 7.41 -18.77
C TYR A 80 0.34 7.53 -20.26
N ALA A 81 1.05 6.57 -20.82
CA ALA A 81 1.40 6.52 -22.23
C ALA A 81 0.14 6.47 -23.12
N TRP A 82 -0.88 5.69 -22.76
CA TRP A 82 -2.14 5.62 -23.50
C TRP A 82 -2.90 6.94 -23.52
N PHE A 83 -2.88 7.70 -22.44
CA PHE A 83 -3.45 9.05 -22.43
C PHE A 83 -2.57 10.10 -23.14
N GLY A 84 -1.31 9.77 -23.44
CA GLY A 84 -0.32 10.69 -24.01
C GLY A 84 0.08 11.78 -23.01
N VAL A 85 0.25 11.39 -21.74
CA VAL A 85 0.54 12.28 -20.61
C VAL A 85 1.87 11.83 -19.97
N SER A 86 2.69 12.76 -19.49
CA SER A 86 3.94 12.41 -18.77
C SER A 86 3.61 11.73 -17.43
N ASN A 87 4.53 10.91 -16.92
CA ASN A 87 4.36 10.25 -15.62
C ASN A 87 4.05 11.25 -14.49
N SER A 88 4.77 12.37 -14.42
CA SER A 88 4.49 13.46 -13.46
C SER A 88 3.11 14.05 -13.60
N THR A 89 2.69 14.35 -14.83
CA THR A 89 1.40 14.99 -15.05
C THR A 89 0.27 14.03 -14.67
N GLY A 90 0.43 12.73 -14.97
CA GLY A 90 -0.51 11.68 -14.58
C GLY A 90 -0.59 11.54 -13.05
N GLN A 91 0.55 11.35 -12.38
CA GLN A 91 0.64 11.23 -10.93
C GLN A 91 0.12 12.48 -10.20
N GLY A 92 0.59 13.66 -10.58
CA GLY A 92 0.17 14.92 -9.97
C GLY A 92 -1.32 15.18 -10.14
N LYS A 93 -1.92 14.75 -11.26
CA LYS A 93 -3.38 14.79 -11.43
C LYS A 93 -4.10 13.74 -10.61
N SER A 94 -3.55 12.54 -10.48
CA SER A 94 -4.11 11.51 -9.60
C SER A 94 -4.13 11.97 -8.15
N LYS A 95 -3.04 12.54 -7.62
CA LYS A 95 -3.00 13.11 -6.26
C LYS A 95 -4.10 14.17 -6.07
N GLN A 96 -4.23 15.12 -7.02
CA GLN A 96 -5.32 16.10 -6.97
C GLN A 96 -6.72 15.45 -6.92
N VAL A 97 -6.96 14.40 -7.70
CA VAL A 97 -8.25 13.68 -7.67
C VAL A 97 -8.47 13.06 -6.30
N ARG A 98 -7.47 12.36 -5.77
CA ARG A 98 -7.55 11.68 -4.47
C ARG A 98 -7.79 12.67 -3.33
N ASP A 99 -7.03 13.75 -3.26
CA ASP A 99 -7.19 14.78 -2.22
C ASP A 99 -8.57 15.45 -2.28
N ILE A 100 -9.11 15.67 -3.47
CA ILE A 100 -10.42 16.34 -3.65
C ILE A 100 -11.59 15.41 -3.32
N LEU A 101 -11.45 14.12 -3.60
CA LEU A 101 -12.47 13.11 -3.41
C LEU A 101 -12.27 12.27 -2.13
N ASP A 102 -11.25 12.61 -1.34
CA ASP A 102 -10.85 11.93 -0.11
C ASP A 102 -10.56 10.43 -0.30
N MET A 103 -9.99 10.07 -1.46
CA MET A 103 -9.73 8.67 -1.82
C MET A 103 -8.51 8.12 -1.07
N GLY A 104 -8.74 7.06 -0.31
CA GLY A 104 -7.69 6.18 0.22
C GLY A 104 -7.54 4.88 -0.57
N GLN A 105 -6.48 4.12 -0.31
CA GLN A 105 -6.42 2.74 -0.76
C GLN A 105 -7.51 1.92 -0.05
N LEU A 106 -8.14 0.96 -0.75
CA LEU A 106 -9.29 0.19 -0.25
C LEU A 106 -10.52 1.04 0.14
N ASP A 107 -10.61 2.29 -0.31
CA ASP A 107 -11.75 3.14 -0.02
C ASP A 107 -13.07 2.49 -0.49
N PRO A 108 -14.01 2.18 0.43
CA PRO A 108 -15.25 1.51 0.08
C PRO A 108 -16.14 2.29 -0.89
N GLU A 109 -16.08 3.62 -0.91
CA GLU A 109 -16.87 4.46 -1.82
C GLU A 109 -16.35 4.40 -3.26
N TRP A 110 -15.07 4.10 -3.45
CA TRP A 110 -14.38 4.07 -4.73
C TRP A 110 -13.88 2.67 -5.11
N CYS A 111 -14.38 1.64 -4.42
CA CYS A 111 -14.07 0.24 -4.66
C CYS A 111 -14.93 -0.34 -5.79
N LEU A 112 -14.36 -1.23 -6.60
CA LEU A 112 -15.11 -1.98 -7.60
C LEU A 112 -16.17 -2.85 -6.91
N PRO A 113 -17.40 -2.92 -7.45
CA PRO A 113 -18.45 -3.77 -6.89
C PRO A 113 -18.02 -5.23 -6.73
N SER A 114 -17.27 -5.76 -7.71
CA SER A 114 -16.70 -7.11 -7.65
C SER A 114 -15.72 -7.35 -6.50
N LEU A 115 -15.02 -6.30 -6.04
CA LEU A 115 -14.06 -6.38 -4.94
C LEU A 115 -14.66 -6.01 -3.58
N LEU A 116 -15.88 -5.47 -3.55
CA LEU A 116 -16.49 -4.92 -2.33
C LEU A 116 -16.74 -6.01 -1.27
N GLY A 117 -16.97 -7.26 -1.68
CA GLY A 117 -17.11 -8.39 -0.76
C GLY A 117 -15.84 -8.71 0.01
N ASP A 118 -14.68 -8.53 -0.63
CA ASP A 118 -13.35 -8.80 -0.07
C ASP A 118 -12.70 -7.54 0.52
N ASN A 119 -13.27 -6.35 0.26
CA ASN A 119 -12.78 -5.09 0.82
C ASN A 119 -12.97 -5.08 2.34
N PRO A 120 -11.88 -5.07 3.14
CA PRO A 120 -11.99 -5.21 4.57
C PRO A 120 -12.55 -3.97 5.27
N LEU A 121 -12.43 -2.77 4.65
CA LEU A 121 -12.94 -1.53 5.21
C LEU A 121 -14.45 -1.36 4.98
N ALA A 122 -14.99 -1.96 3.92
CA ALA A 122 -16.41 -1.87 3.56
C ALA A 122 -17.36 -2.50 4.62
N TRP A 123 -16.82 -3.36 5.49
CA TRP A 123 -17.58 -4.11 6.48
C TRP A 123 -17.30 -3.68 7.93
N MET A 124 -16.43 -2.70 8.16
CA MET A 124 -16.07 -2.27 9.52
C MET A 124 -17.14 -1.35 10.11
N ILE A 125 -17.74 -1.78 11.22
CA ILE A 125 -18.74 -1.01 11.96
C ILE A 125 -18.24 -0.69 13.37
N SER A 126 -18.65 0.46 13.90
CA SER A 126 -18.39 0.84 15.29
C SER A 126 -19.62 0.54 16.15
N VAL A 127 -19.47 -0.37 17.11
CA VAL A 127 -20.52 -0.75 18.07
C VAL A 127 -19.98 -0.53 19.49
N ASN A 128 -20.58 0.41 20.22
CA ASN A 128 -20.15 0.81 21.57
C ASN A 128 -18.66 1.19 21.68
N GLY A 129 -18.08 1.76 20.62
CA GLY A 129 -16.67 2.16 20.58
C GLY A 129 -15.70 1.01 20.26
N MET A 130 -16.19 -0.19 19.95
CA MET A 130 -15.38 -1.29 19.41
C MET A 130 -15.63 -1.40 17.90
N ILE A 131 -14.56 -1.60 17.13
CA ILE A 131 -14.65 -1.82 15.69
C ILE A 131 -14.78 -3.32 15.43
N LEU A 132 -15.79 -3.70 14.66
CA LEU A 132 -16.11 -5.10 14.34
C LEU A 132 -16.40 -5.23 12.84
N ASP A 133 -16.02 -6.37 12.27
CA ASP A 133 -16.44 -6.78 10.94
C ASP A 133 -17.91 -7.23 10.98
N ALA A 134 -18.78 -6.50 10.29
CA ALA A 134 -20.22 -6.77 10.24
C ALA A 134 -20.57 -8.15 9.69
N ARG A 135 -19.70 -8.78 8.89
CA ARG A 135 -19.91 -10.15 8.38
C ARG A 135 -19.90 -11.19 9.49
N SER A 136 -19.29 -10.88 10.64
CA SER A 136 -19.32 -11.71 11.85
C SER A 136 -20.56 -11.50 12.73
N ALA A 137 -21.36 -10.46 12.46
CA ALA A 137 -22.57 -10.17 13.22
C ALA A 137 -23.68 -11.20 12.93
N PRO A 138 -24.64 -11.41 13.86
CA PRO A 138 -25.79 -12.28 13.59
C PRO A 138 -26.58 -11.82 12.35
N PRO A 139 -27.18 -12.74 11.56
CA PRO A 139 -27.89 -12.39 10.31
C PRO A 139 -28.95 -11.29 10.49
N GLU A 140 -29.71 -11.34 11.59
CA GLU A 140 -30.71 -10.31 11.93
C GLU A 140 -30.09 -8.91 12.10
N VAL A 141 -28.86 -8.83 12.59
CA VAL A 141 -28.11 -7.57 12.74
C VAL A 141 -27.57 -7.13 11.38
N GLN A 142 -27.08 -8.05 10.55
CA GLN A 142 -26.63 -7.74 9.19
C GLN A 142 -27.76 -7.15 8.35
N GLU A 143 -28.96 -7.72 8.41
CA GLU A 143 -30.16 -7.18 7.75
C GLU A 143 -30.48 -5.75 8.19
N GLN A 144 -30.37 -5.47 9.50
CA GLN A 144 -30.58 -4.13 10.03
C GLN A 144 -29.51 -3.13 9.55
N LEU A 145 -28.24 -3.55 9.53
CA LEU A 145 -27.13 -2.71 9.07
C LEU A 145 -27.24 -2.40 7.57
N ALA A 146 -27.62 -3.39 6.76
CA ALA A 146 -27.83 -3.20 5.32
C ALA A 146 -29.05 -2.29 5.06
N ALA A 147 -30.16 -2.48 5.78
CA ALA A 147 -31.32 -1.61 5.69
C ALA A 147 -31.02 -0.16 6.12
N ALA A 148 -30.07 0.02 7.05
CA ALA A 148 -29.58 1.34 7.45
C ALA A 148 -28.52 1.93 6.49
N GLY A 149 -28.07 1.18 5.47
CA GLY A 149 -27.01 1.58 4.55
C GLY A 149 -25.63 1.64 5.19
N ILE A 150 -25.43 0.99 6.34
CA ILE A 150 -24.16 0.96 7.05
C ILE A 150 -23.20 -0.07 6.41
N ILE A 151 -23.75 -1.17 5.89
CA ILE A 151 -23.02 -2.13 5.06
C ILE A 151 -23.65 -2.19 3.66
N PRO A 152 -22.88 -2.56 2.62
CA PRO A 152 -23.36 -2.48 1.24
C PRO A 152 -24.55 -3.41 0.93
N TYR A 153 -24.53 -4.62 1.49
CA TYR A 153 -25.58 -5.64 1.35
C TYR A 153 -25.48 -6.67 2.49
N VAL A 154 -26.49 -7.52 2.64
CA VAL A 154 -26.42 -8.67 3.56
C VAL A 154 -25.61 -9.77 2.87
N PRO A 155 -24.45 -10.18 3.42
CA PRO A 155 -23.65 -11.23 2.79
C PRO A 155 -24.48 -12.52 2.73
N GLU A 156 -24.40 -13.24 1.61
CA GLU A 156 -25.03 -14.56 1.52
C GLU A 156 -24.43 -15.44 2.62
N THR A 157 -25.25 -16.23 3.31
CA THR A 157 -24.77 -17.16 4.34
C THR A 157 -23.81 -18.13 3.66
N ILE A 158 -22.52 -17.90 3.84
CA ILE A 158 -21.48 -18.77 3.29
C ILE A 158 -21.60 -20.09 4.04
N GLY A 159 -22.26 -21.06 3.42
CA GLY A 159 -22.11 -22.46 3.80
C GLY A 159 -20.67 -22.85 3.50
N ASP A 160 -19.80 -22.80 4.51
CA ASP A 160 -18.45 -23.40 4.57
C ASP A 160 -17.54 -23.31 3.32
N THR A 161 -17.77 -22.35 2.42
CA THR A 161 -16.88 -22.06 1.30
C THR A 161 -16.42 -20.61 1.36
N VAL A 162 -15.84 -20.25 2.50
CA VAL A 162 -14.69 -19.35 2.43
C VAL A 162 -13.58 -20.22 1.83
N THR A 163 -13.38 -20.17 0.52
CA THR A 163 -12.03 -20.42 0.01
C THR A 163 -11.21 -19.23 0.47
N SER A 164 -10.84 -19.21 1.75
CA SER A 164 -9.54 -18.69 2.11
C SER A 164 -8.57 -19.41 1.18
N ALA A 165 -7.65 -18.67 0.56
CA ALA A 165 -6.47 -19.31 0.04
C ALA A 165 -6.00 -20.30 1.13
N PRO A 166 -5.71 -21.57 0.79
CA PRO A 166 -5.29 -22.54 1.79
C PRO A 166 -4.23 -21.85 2.64
N PRO A 167 -4.33 -21.91 3.99
CA PRO A 167 -3.45 -21.15 4.86
C PRO A 167 -2.03 -21.36 4.36
N ARG A 168 -1.39 -20.25 3.94
CA ARG A 168 -0.02 -20.30 3.39
C ARG A 168 0.79 -21.16 4.35
N PRO A 169 1.48 -22.20 3.86
CA PRO A 169 2.18 -23.12 4.72
C PRO A 169 3.12 -22.30 5.59
N LYS A 170 2.80 -22.19 6.89
CA LYS A 170 3.64 -21.47 7.84
C LYS A 170 5.02 -22.11 7.76
N LEU A 171 6.01 -21.38 7.25
CA LEU A 171 7.39 -21.82 7.23
C LEU A 171 7.71 -22.35 8.63
N PRO A 172 8.36 -23.53 8.74
CA PRO A 172 8.63 -24.13 10.04
C PRO A 172 9.40 -23.11 10.88
N LYS A 173 8.76 -22.63 11.95
CA LYS A 173 9.35 -21.68 12.89
C LYS A 173 10.59 -22.31 13.50
N ARG A 174 11.77 -21.97 12.99
CA ARG A 174 13.03 -22.29 13.64
C ARG A 174 13.13 -21.37 14.84
N VAL A 175 12.73 -21.85 16.01
CA VAL A 175 12.77 -21.05 17.25
C VAL A 175 14.22 -20.91 17.68
N ILE A 176 14.78 -19.71 17.57
CA ILE A 176 16.10 -19.35 18.09
C ILE A 176 15.88 -18.52 19.35
N GLU A 177 16.11 -19.10 20.52
CA GLU A 177 16.06 -18.35 21.77
C GLU A 177 17.16 -17.27 21.78
N ARG A 178 16.74 -16.00 21.76
CA ARG A 178 17.63 -14.84 21.82
C ARG A 178 17.22 -13.92 22.95
N SER A 179 18.21 -13.30 23.59
CA SER A 179 17.97 -12.24 24.57
C SER A 179 17.25 -11.07 23.88
N GLY A 180 16.32 -10.41 24.58
CA GLY A 180 15.75 -9.13 24.12
C GLY A 180 16.82 -8.04 23.91
N GLU A 181 17.95 -8.16 24.61
CA GLU A 181 19.12 -7.30 24.41
C GLU A 181 19.92 -7.62 23.14
N ALA A 182 19.58 -8.65 22.36
CA ALA A 182 20.25 -8.92 21.09
C ALA A 182 20.18 -7.69 20.19
N LEU A 183 21.25 -7.40 19.45
CA LEU A 183 21.35 -6.23 18.59
C LEU A 183 21.57 -6.69 17.15
N TYR A 184 20.63 -6.32 16.29
CA TYR A 184 20.69 -6.56 14.85
C TYR A 184 21.31 -5.34 14.18
N ILE A 185 22.21 -5.62 13.24
CA ILE A 185 22.79 -4.62 12.34
C ILE A 185 22.22 -4.92 10.97
N LEU A 186 21.34 -4.02 10.51
CA LEU A 186 20.62 -4.14 9.25
C LEU A 186 21.21 -3.16 8.25
N GLU A 187 21.63 -3.67 7.10
CA GLU A 187 21.92 -2.85 5.93
C GLU A 187 20.64 -2.79 5.10
N VAL A 188 20.19 -1.58 4.79
CA VAL A 188 18.91 -1.34 4.12
C VAL A 188 19.19 -0.59 2.84
N ASP A 189 18.99 -1.28 1.73
CA ASP A 189 19.14 -0.75 0.39
C ASP A 189 17.76 -0.36 -0.15
N LEU A 190 17.65 0.85 -0.70
CA LEU A 190 16.54 1.20 -1.58
C LEU A 190 16.79 0.58 -2.95
N VAL A 191 15.89 -0.33 -3.36
CA VAL A 191 16.04 -1.10 -4.60
C VAL A 191 15.19 -0.54 -5.73
N ASP A 192 13.98 -0.08 -5.42
CA ASP A 192 13.07 0.48 -6.42
C ASP A 192 12.15 1.56 -5.82
N GLY A 193 11.60 2.41 -6.68
CA GLY A 193 10.68 3.48 -6.34
C GLY A 193 10.71 4.63 -7.35
N PRO A 194 9.79 5.61 -7.22
CA PRO A 194 9.63 6.69 -8.18
C PRO A 194 10.73 7.75 -8.00
N ILE A 195 11.92 7.44 -8.50
CA ILE A 195 13.07 8.36 -8.56
C ILE A 195 13.33 8.84 -10.00
N THR A 196 13.82 10.06 -10.15
CA THR A 196 14.21 10.58 -11.47
C THR A 196 15.52 9.94 -11.95
N GLU A 197 15.72 9.89 -13.28
CA GLU A 197 16.99 9.40 -13.84
C GLU A 197 18.20 10.21 -13.35
N SER A 198 18.06 11.52 -13.20
CA SER A 198 19.13 12.39 -12.69
C SER A 198 19.48 12.10 -11.24
N PHE A 199 18.47 11.76 -10.43
CA PHE A 199 18.68 11.31 -9.06
C PHE A 199 19.42 9.97 -9.03
N ALA A 200 18.97 8.99 -9.82
CA ALA A 200 19.59 7.67 -9.89
C ALA A 200 21.06 7.74 -10.37
N GLN A 201 21.37 8.61 -11.33
CA GLN A 201 22.74 8.81 -11.83
C GLN A 201 23.67 9.42 -10.77
N THR A 202 23.16 10.31 -9.92
CA THR A 202 23.96 10.97 -8.86
C THR A 202 24.01 10.17 -7.57
N ASN A 203 23.05 9.26 -7.37
CA ASN A 203 22.91 8.39 -6.21
C ASN A 203 22.81 6.92 -6.67
N PRO A 204 23.91 6.32 -7.17
CA PRO A 204 23.90 4.96 -7.72
C PRO A 204 23.57 3.89 -6.68
N ARG A 205 23.66 4.25 -5.39
CA ARG A 205 23.22 3.43 -4.26
C ARG A 205 22.68 4.35 -3.18
N VAL A 206 21.51 4.02 -2.64
CA VAL A 206 20.94 4.67 -1.46
C VAL A 206 20.79 3.63 -0.37
N MET A 207 21.67 3.68 0.63
CA MET A 207 21.78 2.66 1.68
C MET A 207 21.82 3.28 3.07
N ARG A 208 21.22 2.59 4.05
CA ARG A 208 21.24 2.96 5.47
C ARG A 208 21.72 1.78 6.30
N ILE A 209 22.55 2.03 7.31
CA ILE A 209 22.81 1.04 8.36
C ILE A 209 21.98 1.40 9.59
N VAL A 210 21.07 0.51 9.96
CA VAL A 210 20.17 0.63 11.11
C VAL A 210 20.53 -0.41 12.16
N LEU A 211 20.58 0.03 13.41
CA LEU A 211 20.79 -0.81 14.57
C LEU A 211 19.48 -0.88 15.37
N ILE A 212 18.99 -2.09 15.61
CA ILE A 212 17.72 -2.33 16.31
C ILE A 212 17.86 -3.51 17.28
N LYS A 213 17.25 -3.42 18.46
CA LYS A 213 17.26 -4.52 19.42
C LYS A 213 16.22 -5.58 19.06
N GLY A 214 16.50 -6.81 19.49
CA GLY A 214 15.62 -7.96 19.29
C GLY A 214 14.24 -7.83 19.94
N GLU A 215 14.13 -7.08 21.05
CA GLU A 215 12.86 -6.81 21.73
C GLU A 215 11.98 -5.76 21.05
N GLN A 216 12.52 -5.00 20.11
CA GLN A 216 11.79 -3.95 19.42
C GLN A 216 10.93 -4.55 18.30
N SER A 217 9.83 -3.88 18.02
CA SER A 217 8.82 -4.33 17.06
C SER A 217 9.19 -4.01 15.60
N LEU A 218 8.51 -4.66 14.66
CA LEU A 218 8.54 -4.26 13.26
C LEU A 218 7.98 -2.84 13.04
N GLN A 219 7.08 -2.37 13.91
CA GLN A 219 6.62 -0.98 13.89
C GLN A 219 7.75 0.00 14.27
N ASP A 220 8.56 -0.33 15.28
CA ASP A 220 9.75 0.45 15.63
C ASP A 220 10.76 0.48 14.47
N LEU A 221 10.90 -0.64 13.76
CA LEU A 221 11.72 -0.72 12.54
C LEU A 221 11.17 0.20 11.45
N HIS A 222 9.85 0.15 11.18
CA HIS A 222 9.22 1.07 10.23
C HIS A 222 9.50 2.54 10.59
N GLN A 223 9.33 2.94 11.85
CA GLN A 223 9.56 4.33 12.27
C GLN A 223 11.00 4.78 12.00
N ILE A 224 12.00 3.96 12.31
CA ILE A 224 13.40 4.34 12.06
C ILE A 224 13.73 4.34 10.56
N LEU A 225 13.10 3.48 9.76
CA LEU A 225 13.27 3.51 8.30
C LEU A 225 12.60 4.75 7.68
N PHE A 226 11.42 5.13 8.17
CA PHE A 226 10.73 6.35 7.78
C PHE A 226 11.64 7.58 7.99
N GLU A 227 12.30 7.68 9.14
CA GLU A 227 13.31 8.71 9.42
C GLU A 227 14.59 8.53 8.58
N ALA A 228 15.06 7.29 8.39
CA ALA A 228 16.29 7.00 7.67
C ALA A 228 16.24 7.42 6.20
N PHE A 229 15.06 7.40 5.59
CA PHE A 229 14.83 7.79 4.21
C PHE A 229 14.11 9.14 4.08
N ASP A 230 14.13 9.95 5.16
CA ASP A 230 13.62 11.32 5.19
C ASP A 230 12.17 11.44 4.67
N ARG A 231 11.32 10.46 5.03
CA ARG A 231 9.89 10.46 4.68
C ARG A 231 9.14 11.49 5.53
N GLU A 232 8.08 12.06 4.97
CA GLU A 232 7.30 13.14 5.56
C GLU A 232 5.84 12.76 5.76
N GLU A 233 5.23 12.08 4.78
CA GLU A 233 3.82 11.68 4.78
C GLU A 233 3.71 10.17 5.04
N ALA A 234 2.94 9.79 6.06
CA ALA A 234 2.77 8.39 6.43
C ALA A 234 1.82 7.66 5.48
N HIS A 235 2.21 6.48 5.02
CA HIS A 235 1.42 5.58 4.18
C HIS A 235 1.47 4.15 4.73
N MET A 236 0.69 3.25 4.11
CA MET A 236 0.75 1.83 4.42
C MET A 236 2.13 1.25 4.08
N TYR A 237 2.49 0.22 4.82
CA TYR A 237 3.75 -0.48 4.69
C TYR A 237 3.60 -1.94 5.14
N GLU A 238 4.51 -2.78 4.67
CA GLU A 238 4.61 -4.18 5.09
C GLU A 238 6.07 -4.65 5.11
N PHE A 239 6.30 -5.77 5.80
CA PHE A 239 7.54 -6.54 5.74
C PHE A 239 7.26 -7.93 5.17
N ALA A 240 8.13 -8.40 4.28
CA ALA A 240 8.07 -9.73 3.70
C ALA A 240 9.31 -10.53 4.15
N VAL A 241 9.12 -11.57 4.96
CA VAL A 241 10.21 -12.31 5.61
C VAL A 241 10.15 -13.79 5.25
N GLY A 242 11.30 -14.37 4.91
CA GLY A 242 11.42 -15.77 4.51
C GLY A 242 11.42 -15.94 2.99
N GLY A 243 10.97 -17.11 2.52
CA GLY A 243 11.00 -17.46 1.10
C GLY A 243 12.41 -17.61 0.52
N THR A 244 12.52 -17.55 -0.80
CA THR A 244 13.79 -17.52 -1.55
C THR A 244 14.29 -16.10 -1.80
N GLY A 245 13.50 -15.08 -1.44
CA GLY A 245 13.85 -13.66 -1.57
C GLY A 245 12.72 -12.74 -1.11
N PRO A 246 12.98 -11.42 -1.05
CA PRO A 246 12.07 -10.42 -0.48
C PRO A 246 10.71 -10.30 -1.18
N ASP A 247 10.58 -10.75 -2.44
CA ASP A 247 9.33 -10.74 -3.22
C ASP A 247 8.68 -12.12 -3.39
N ASP A 248 9.19 -13.13 -2.69
CA ASP A 248 8.70 -14.50 -2.83
C ASP A 248 7.23 -14.59 -2.36
N PRO A 249 6.30 -15.17 -3.15
CA PRO A 249 4.91 -15.36 -2.73
C PRO A 249 4.75 -16.22 -1.46
N ASP A 250 5.76 -17.04 -1.13
CA ASP A 250 5.81 -17.86 0.08
C ASP A 250 6.39 -17.11 1.30
N CYS A 251 6.76 -15.82 1.17
CA CYS A 251 7.12 -14.98 2.30
C CYS A 251 5.99 -14.85 3.32
N GLN A 252 6.36 -14.80 4.60
CA GLN A 252 5.45 -14.34 5.65
C GLN A 252 5.33 -12.83 5.56
N ARG A 253 4.10 -12.33 5.53
CA ARG A 253 3.82 -10.90 5.42
C ARG A 253 3.39 -10.34 6.76
N TYR A 254 3.98 -9.21 7.12
CA TYR A 254 3.69 -8.50 8.36
C TYR A 254 3.26 -7.08 8.04
N GLY A 255 2.08 -6.70 8.49
CA GLY A 255 1.54 -5.36 8.33
C GLY A 255 0.72 -4.94 9.55
N LEU A 256 0.09 -3.78 9.48
CA LEU A 256 -0.80 -3.34 10.55
C LEU A 256 -2.13 -4.07 10.43
N THR A 257 -2.52 -4.91 11.39
CA THR A 257 -3.77 -5.70 11.27
C THR A 257 -5.00 -4.79 11.20
N ALA A 258 -4.93 -3.60 11.78
CA ALA A 258 -5.97 -2.58 11.69
C ALA A 258 -6.19 -2.01 10.27
N SER A 259 -5.30 -2.31 9.31
CA SER A 259 -5.49 -1.96 7.90
C SER A 259 -6.54 -2.83 7.20
N GLY A 260 -6.92 -3.96 7.79
CA GLY A 260 -7.88 -4.89 7.22
C GLY A 260 -7.30 -5.88 6.19
N LEU A 261 -6.05 -5.71 5.77
CA LEU A 261 -5.35 -6.69 4.93
C LEU A 261 -4.98 -7.94 5.74
N GLU A 262 -5.01 -9.10 5.09
CA GLU A 262 -4.63 -10.37 5.72
C GLU A 262 -3.10 -10.51 5.77
N TYR A 263 -2.56 -10.50 6.99
CA TYR A 263 -1.14 -10.68 7.28
C TYR A 263 -0.90 -11.91 8.16
N ASP A 264 0.30 -12.48 8.06
CA ASP A 264 0.76 -13.57 8.93
C ASP A 264 1.09 -13.08 10.35
N GLY A 265 1.32 -11.78 10.52
CA GLY A 265 1.56 -11.15 11.82
C GLY A 265 1.36 -9.63 11.83
N ASP A 266 1.11 -9.09 13.03
CA ASP A 266 0.96 -7.66 13.26
C ASP A 266 2.32 -7.00 13.54
N VAL A 267 2.62 -5.89 12.87
CA VAL A 267 3.91 -5.18 13.03
C VAL A 267 4.13 -4.56 14.41
N ALA A 268 3.08 -4.21 15.15
CA ALA A 268 3.17 -3.67 16.50
C ALA A 268 3.38 -4.77 17.55
N GLN A 269 3.02 -6.02 17.24
CA GLN A 269 3.16 -7.16 18.15
C GLN A 269 4.35 -8.07 17.83
N THR A 270 4.86 -8.01 16.61
CA THR A 270 5.98 -8.86 16.17
C THR A 270 7.31 -8.18 16.43
N THR A 271 8.15 -8.78 17.26
CA THR A 271 9.51 -8.28 17.55
C THR A 271 10.53 -8.78 16.51
N ILE A 272 11.68 -8.11 16.41
CA ILE A 272 12.78 -8.57 15.54
C ILE A 272 13.24 -9.99 15.90
N ASN A 273 13.23 -10.35 17.20
CA ASN A 273 13.55 -11.71 17.62
C ASN A 273 12.52 -12.76 17.17
N ASP A 274 11.24 -12.40 17.04
CA ASP A 274 10.20 -13.33 16.59
C ASP A 274 10.40 -13.79 15.14
N LEU A 275 11.15 -13.00 14.35
CA LEU A 275 11.52 -13.33 12.97
C LEU A 275 12.63 -14.39 12.89
N ASN A 276 13.35 -14.65 13.99
CA ASN A 276 14.45 -15.62 14.07
C ASN A 276 15.59 -15.42 13.05
N LEU A 277 15.82 -14.18 12.61
CA LEU A 277 16.72 -13.88 11.50
C LEU A 277 18.20 -14.22 11.80
N GLU A 278 18.91 -14.91 10.92
CA GLU A 278 20.36 -15.17 11.04
C GLU A 278 21.21 -14.17 10.24
N GLU A 279 22.51 -14.09 10.53
CA GLU A 279 23.44 -13.26 9.75
C GLU A 279 23.48 -13.74 8.29
N GLY A 280 23.37 -12.79 7.35
CA GLY A 280 23.30 -13.03 5.90
C GLY A 280 21.89 -13.24 5.35
N GLU A 281 20.87 -13.35 6.20
CA GLU A 281 19.48 -13.40 5.73
C GLU A 281 19.00 -12.03 5.23
N ILE A 282 18.12 -12.07 4.23
CA ILE A 282 17.51 -10.90 3.61
C ILE A 282 15.99 -10.94 3.75
N PHE A 283 15.37 -9.76 3.84
CA PHE A 283 13.92 -9.63 3.87
C PHE A 283 13.49 -8.27 3.28
N GLY A 284 12.23 -8.19 2.84
CA GLY A 284 11.68 -7.03 2.14
C GLY A 284 10.98 -6.05 3.07
N TYR A 285 11.01 -4.77 2.69
CA TYR A 285 10.19 -3.70 3.27
C TYR A 285 9.63 -2.83 2.14
N THR A 286 8.30 -2.80 2.05
CA THR A 286 7.59 -1.97 1.08
C THR A 286 6.92 -0.83 1.83
N PHE A 287 7.18 0.40 1.41
CA PHE A 287 6.59 1.61 1.97
C PHE A 287 5.82 2.37 0.90
N ASP A 288 4.64 2.88 1.26
CA ASP A 288 3.70 3.53 0.36
C ASP A 288 3.31 2.59 -0.79
N PHE A 289 2.24 1.83 -0.61
CA PHE A 289 1.77 0.88 -1.63
C PHE A 289 1.33 1.56 -2.94
N GLY A 290 1.14 2.89 -2.94
CA GLY A 290 0.86 3.65 -4.16
C GLY A 290 2.11 3.91 -4.98
N ASP A 291 3.18 4.38 -4.32
CA ASP A 291 4.46 4.69 -4.96
C ASP A 291 5.42 3.47 -5.02
N ASN A 292 5.13 2.42 -4.25
CA ASN A 292 5.89 1.18 -4.13
C ASN A 292 7.38 1.40 -3.85
N TRP A 293 7.71 2.15 -2.78
CA TRP A 293 9.09 2.29 -2.35
C TRP A 293 9.58 0.97 -1.77
N TRP A 294 10.43 0.28 -2.53
CA TRP A 294 10.87 -1.06 -2.22
C TRP A 294 12.29 -1.08 -1.69
N HIS A 295 12.44 -1.66 -0.50
CA HIS A 295 13.71 -1.76 0.19
C HIS A 295 14.00 -3.22 0.52
N VAL A 296 15.29 -3.56 0.47
CA VAL A 296 15.79 -4.87 0.90
C VAL A 296 16.69 -4.68 2.11
N LEU A 297 16.43 -5.48 3.15
CA LEU A 297 17.18 -5.47 4.38
C LEU A 297 18.03 -6.72 4.47
N GLU A 298 19.35 -6.57 4.64
CA GLU A 298 20.28 -7.66 4.94
C GLU A 298 20.72 -7.61 6.39
N VAL A 299 20.65 -8.75 7.08
CA VAL A 299 21.17 -8.89 8.45
C VAL A 299 22.68 -9.05 8.40
N LYS A 300 23.42 -7.95 8.45
CA LYS A 300 24.90 -7.96 8.43
C LYS A 300 25.51 -8.60 9.67
N ASN A 301 24.82 -8.53 10.80
CA ASN A 301 25.29 -9.14 12.04
C ASN A 301 24.19 -9.22 13.10
N VAL A 302 24.28 -10.23 13.97
CA VAL A 302 23.48 -10.31 15.21
C VAL A 302 24.40 -10.43 16.42
N ARG A 303 24.46 -9.39 17.24
CA ARG A 303 25.21 -9.39 18.50
C ARG A 303 24.33 -9.87 19.64
N LYS A 304 24.88 -10.68 20.54
CA LYS A 304 24.13 -11.20 21.71
C LYS A 304 23.60 -10.14 22.66
N LYS A 305 24.26 -8.98 22.74
CA LYS A 305 23.94 -7.91 23.68
C LYS A 305 24.27 -6.54 23.09
N ALA A 306 23.31 -5.62 23.12
CA ALA A 306 23.48 -4.22 22.78
C ALA A 306 24.42 -3.52 23.79
N PRO A 307 25.31 -2.63 23.33
CA PRO A 307 26.06 -1.72 24.19
C PRO A 307 25.16 -0.98 25.19
N LYS A 308 25.60 -0.89 26.45
CA LYS A 308 24.89 -0.14 27.50
C LYS A 308 24.97 1.36 27.25
N GLY A 309 23.93 2.09 27.69
CA GLY A 309 23.91 3.56 27.68
C GLY A 309 23.72 4.18 26.29
N GLN A 310 23.21 3.41 25.33
CA GLN A 310 22.85 3.90 23.99
C GLN A 310 21.35 3.67 23.75
N GLU A 311 20.73 4.59 23.02
CA GLU A 311 19.35 4.48 22.57
C GLU A 311 19.28 3.76 21.21
N TYR A 312 18.20 3.00 21.03
CA TYR A 312 17.89 2.21 19.85
C TYR A 312 16.37 2.33 19.58
N PRO A 313 15.91 2.26 18.32
CA PRO A 313 16.70 2.00 17.13
C PRO A 313 17.52 3.24 16.72
N LYS A 314 18.55 3.06 15.89
CA LYS A 314 19.31 4.22 15.39
C LYS A 314 19.99 3.96 14.04
N ILE A 315 20.19 5.05 13.31
CA ILE A 315 20.91 5.07 12.04
C ILE A 315 22.39 5.34 12.32
N THR A 316 23.29 4.51 11.81
CA THR A 316 24.75 4.67 12.01
C THR A 316 25.52 4.99 10.75
N SER A 317 24.93 4.79 9.57
CA SER A 317 25.55 5.11 8.28
C SER A 317 24.50 5.49 7.26
N ARG A 318 24.87 6.39 6.35
CA ARG A 318 24.09 6.77 5.16
C ARG A 318 25.03 6.80 3.96
N GLU A 319 24.61 6.18 2.87
CA GLU A 319 25.21 6.28 1.54
C GLU A 319 24.13 6.75 0.57
N GLY A 320 24.45 7.72 -0.29
CA GLY A 320 23.48 8.37 -1.17
C GLY A 320 22.49 9.28 -0.42
N GLN A 321 22.01 10.32 -1.12
CA GLN A 321 20.91 11.16 -0.64
C GLN A 321 19.62 10.33 -0.57
N SER A 322 18.70 10.68 0.32
CA SER A 322 17.35 10.12 0.26
C SER A 322 16.61 10.73 -0.94
N PRO A 323 15.90 9.94 -1.75
CA PRO A 323 15.04 10.51 -2.76
C PRO A 323 13.91 11.30 -2.09
N PRO A 324 13.44 12.40 -2.72
CA PRO A 324 12.22 13.05 -2.25
C PRO A 324 11.08 12.03 -2.23
N GLN A 325 10.21 12.10 -1.23
CA GLN A 325 9.06 11.19 -1.15
C GLN A 325 8.15 11.32 -2.37
N TYR A 326 8.04 12.52 -2.94
CA TYR A 326 7.39 12.76 -4.22
C TYR A 326 8.37 13.50 -5.12
N ALA A 327 8.87 12.81 -6.14
CA ALA A 327 9.78 13.43 -7.09
C ALA A 327 9.01 14.34 -8.07
N ASP A 328 9.56 15.52 -8.33
CA ASP A 328 9.16 16.37 -9.44
C ASP A 328 9.74 15.77 -10.73
N PHE A 329 8.98 14.93 -11.42
CA PHE A 329 9.37 14.48 -12.75
C PHE A 329 9.02 15.61 -13.75
N ASP A 330 10.01 16.20 -14.41
CA ASP A 330 9.75 17.12 -15.53
C ASP A 330 9.23 16.37 -16.77
#